data_AF-A0A4P6Q0A5-F1
#
_entry.id   AF-A0A4P6Q0A5-F1
#
_cell.length_a   1.000
_cell.length_b   1.000
_cell.length_c   1.000
_cell.angle_alpha   90.00
_cell.angle_beta   90.00
_cell.angle_gamma   90.00
#
_symmetry.space_group_name_H-M   'P 1'
#
loop_
_entity.id
_entity.type
_entity.pdbx_description
1 polymer ?
#
loop_
_entity_poly.entity_id
_entity_poly.type
_entity_poly.pdbx_seq_one_letter_code
_entity_poly.pdbx_strand_id
1 'polypeptide(L)'
;MMPEQLDRVARACEMANVRLAVVPWSVPLPVVPPHGFAVFDDEAVVVETFTAQMTITEPDAVATYVDAYARLEAVAVTGEEAAELLARIRRDFEELAH
;
A
#
# COMPACT_ATOMS: atom_id res chain seq x y z
N MET A 1 -9.37 15.96 8.18
CA MET A 1 -8.06 16.46 7.70
C MET A 1 -7.12 15.26 7.53
N MET A 2 -5.85 15.48 7.16
CA MET A 2 -4.86 14.40 6.99
C MET A 2 -4.62 13.57 8.26
N PRO A 3 -4.54 14.16 9.47
CA PRO A 3 -4.41 13.39 10.71
C PRO A 3 -5.50 12.33 10.92
N GLU A 4 -6.77 12.67 10.65
CA GLU A 4 -7.88 11.72 10.80
C GLU A 4 -7.86 10.63 9.73
N GLN A 5 -7.32 10.92 8.54
CA GLN A 5 -7.07 9.90 7.52
C GLN A 5 -5.98 8.92 7.97
N LEU A 6 -4.90 9.41 8.59
CA LEU A 6 -3.84 8.57 9.13
C LEU A 6 -4.32 7.73 10.31
N ASP A 7 -5.17 8.27 11.19
CA ASP A 7 -5.77 7.49 12.28
C ASP A 7 -6.67 6.36 11.76
N ARG A 8 -7.40 6.60 10.66
CA ARG A 8 -8.18 5.55 10.00
C ARG A 8 -7.28 4.43 9.44
N VAL A 9 -6.14 4.79 8.84
CA VAL A 9 -5.16 3.81 8.35
C VAL A 9 -4.53 3.05 9.51
N ALA A 10 -4.18 3.73 10.61
CA ALA A 10 -3.62 3.10 11.80
C ALA A 10 -4.57 2.05 12.42
N ARG A 11 -5.88 2.34 12.46
CA ARG A 11 -6.89 1.35 12.93
C ARG A 11 -6.92 0.08 12.07
N ALA A 12 -6.58 0.17 10.78
CA ALA A 12 -6.50 -1.01 9.92
C ALA A 12 -5.34 -1.94 10.31
N CYS A 13 -4.27 -1.42 10.92
CA CYS A 13 -3.19 -2.25 11.48
C CYS A 13 -3.66 -3.13 12.64
N GLU A 14 -4.74 -2.77 13.33
CA GLU A 14 -5.25 -3.48 14.51
C GLU A 14 -6.26 -4.60 14.16
N MET A 15 -6.69 -4.66 12.90
CA MET A 15 -7.69 -5.64 12.45
C MET A 15 -7.06 -7.02 12.25
N ALA A 16 -7.55 -8.04 12.95
CA ALA A 16 -7.00 -9.40 12.89
C ALA A 16 -7.06 -10.06 11.49
N ASN A 17 -7.95 -9.58 10.62
CA ASN A 17 -8.14 -10.08 9.26
C ASN A 17 -7.47 -9.21 8.19
N VAL A 18 -6.66 -8.23 8.59
CA VAL A 18 -5.96 -7.31 7.68
C VAL A 18 -4.48 -7.29 8.03
N ARG A 19 -3.64 -7.44 7.02
CA ARG A 19 -2.22 -7.14 7.14
C ARG A 19 -1.94 -5.85 6.39
N LEU A 20 -1.62 -4.79 7.14
CA LEU A 20 -1.24 -3.51 6.58
C LEU A 20 0.29 -3.39 6.54
N ALA A 21 0.81 -3.07 5.36
CA ALA A 21 2.22 -2.81 5.12
C ALA A 21 2.37 -1.42 4.48
N VAL A 22 3.41 -0.69 4.86
CA VAL A 22 3.69 0.66 4.36
C VAL A 22 5.09 0.69 3.79
N VAL A 23 5.26 1.17 2.56
CA VAL A 23 6.59 1.40 2.00
C VAL A 23 7.11 2.77 2.44
N PRO A 24 8.18 2.85 3.24
CA PRO A 24 8.73 4.14 3.66
C PRO A 24 9.32 4.90 2.47
N TRP A 25 9.20 6.23 2.45
CA TRP A 25 9.89 7.05 1.43
C TRP A 25 11.42 7.02 1.54
N SER A 26 11.96 6.53 2.66
CA SER A 26 13.40 6.46 2.93
C SER A 26 14.09 5.27 2.25
N VAL A 27 13.34 4.38 1.58
CA VAL A 27 13.91 3.24 0.84
C VAL A 27 13.72 3.42 -0.67
N PRO A 28 14.68 2.97 -1.49
CA PRO A 28 14.50 2.94 -2.94
C PRO A 28 13.33 2.03 -3.32
N LEU A 29 12.44 2.51 -4.18
CA LEU A 29 11.29 1.72 -4.63
C LEU A 29 11.74 0.69 -5.68
N PRO A 30 11.54 -0.62 -5.46
CA PRO A 30 12.06 -1.66 -6.35
C PRO A 30 11.27 -1.78 -7.66
N VAL A 31 10.03 -1.31 -7.67
CA VAL A 31 9.16 -1.21 -8.84
C VAL A 31 8.21 -0.03 -8.64
N VAL A 32 7.96 0.75 -9.68
CA VAL A 32 7.01 1.89 -9.65
C VAL A 32 5.79 1.49 -10.46
N PRO A 33 4.68 1.08 -9.82
CA PRO A 33 3.44 0.81 -10.54
C PRO A 33 2.89 2.11 -11.14
N PRO A 34 2.51 2.13 -12.43
CA PRO A 34 1.92 3.32 -13.05
C PRO A 34 0.53 3.65 -12.47
N HIS A 35 -0.16 2.63 -11.97
CA HIS A 35 -1.49 2.71 -11.36
C HIS A 35 -1.57 1.80 -10.13
N GLY A 36 -2.51 2.09 -9.23
CA GLY A 36 -2.87 1.17 -8.16
C GLY A 36 -3.48 -0.11 -8.75
N PHE A 37 -3.18 -1.23 -8.12
CA PHE A 37 -3.72 -2.54 -8.52
C PHE A 37 -4.07 -3.36 -7.28
N ALA A 38 -5.01 -4.28 -7.44
CA ALA A 38 -5.40 -5.27 -6.44
C ALA A 38 -5.28 -6.66 -7.05
N VAL A 39 -4.56 -7.55 -6.36
CA VAL A 39 -4.45 -8.96 -6.72
C VAL A 39 -5.49 -9.74 -5.91
N PHE A 40 -6.25 -10.60 -6.58
CA PHE A 40 -7.20 -11.53 -5.99
C PHE A 40 -6.65 -12.94 -6.17
N ASP A 41 -6.22 -13.51 -5.06
CA ASP A 41 -5.45 -14.76 -5.00
C ASP A 41 -4.26 -14.70 -5.96
N ASP A 42 -4.14 -15.64 -6.89
CA ASP A 42 -3.18 -15.62 -8.00
C ASP A 42 -3.91 -15.79 -9.36
N GLU A 43 -5.18 -15.38 -9.41
CA GLU A 43 -6.07 -15.66 -10.56
C GLU A 43 -6.55 -14.39 -11.28
N ALA A 44 -6.64 -13.27 -10.58
CA ALA A 44 -7.12 -12.03 -11.16
C ALA A 44 -6.42 -10.79 -10.58
N VAL A 45 -6.23 -9.79 -11.44
CA VAL A 45 -5.75 -8.47 -11.04
C VAL A 45 -6.72 -7.42 -11.54
N VAL A 46 -7.10 -6.50 -10.64
CA VAL A 46 -7.87 -5.32 -11.01
C VAL A 46 -6.93 -4.12 -11.01
N VAL A 47 -6.91 -3.39 -12.12
CA VAL A 47 -6.17 -2.14 -12.27
C VAL A 47 -7.17 -1.02 -12.51
N GLU A 48 -7.13 -0.02 -11.64
CA GLU A 48 -7.96 1.18 -11.77
C GLU A 48 -7.11 2.34 -12.29
N THR A 49 -7.54 2.89 -13.42
CA THR A 49 -6.99 4.13 -13.98
C THR A 49 -8.00 5.26 -13.76
N PHE A 50 -7.62 6.49 -14.06
CA PHE A 50 -8.54 7.62 -13.95
C PHE A 50 -9.81 7.50 -14.80
N THR A 51 -9.76 6.72 -15.89
CA THR A 51 -10.83 6.68 -16.90
C THR A 51 -11.53 5.32 -16.99
N ALA A 52 -10.89 4.26 -16.50
CA ALA A 52 -11.39 2.90 -16.65
C ALA A 52 -10.82 1.95 -15.58
N GLN A 53 -11.58 0.89 -15.33
CA GLN A 53 -11.13 -0.29 -14.59
C GLN A 53 -10.90 -1.43 -15.58
N MET A 54 -9.82 -2.19 -15.39
CA MET A 54 -9.51 -3.39 -16.14
C MET A 54 -9.38 -4.58 -15.20
N THR A 55 -9.93 -5.73 -15.59
CA THR A 55 -9.71 -7.00 -14.92
C THR A 55 -8.83 -7.88 -15.81
N ILE A 56 -7.68 -8.29 -15.29
CA ILE A 56 -6.67 -9.11 -15.94
C ILE A 56 -6.75 -10.51 -15.35
N THR A 57 -6.93 -11.54 -16.18
CA THR A 57 -7.00 -12.95 -15.75
C THR A 57 -6.09 -13.85 -16.58
N GLU A 58 -5.25 -13.27 -17.44
CA GLU A 58 -4.25 -14.03 -18.20
C GLU A 58 -3.09 -14.40 -17.25
N PRO A 59 -2.73 -15.69 -17.11
CA PRO A 59 -1.81 -16.15 -16.06
C PRO A 59 -0.43 -15.46 -16.05
N ASP A 60 0.19 -15.25 -17.21
CA ASP A 60 1.52 -14.63 -17.26
C ASP A 60 1.46 -13.13 -16.87
N ALA A 61 0.38 -12.45 -17.28
CA ALA A 61 0.09 -11.08 -16.87
C ALA A 61 -0.18 -11.01 -15.35
N VAL A 62 -0.99 -11.90 -14.78
CA VAL A 62 -1.24 -11.97 -13.33
C VAL A 62 0.06 -12.20 -12.57
N ALA A 63 0.89 -13.15 -13.00
CA ALA A 63 2.18 -13.43 -12.38
C ALA A 63 3.12 -12.22 -12.34
N THR A 64 3.07 -11.35 -13.36
CA THR A 64 3.85 -10.11 -13.40
C THR A 64 3.44 -9.13 -12.28
N TYR A 65 2.14 -9.01 -12.01
CA TYR A 65 1.65 -8.15 -10.92
C TYR A 65 1.91 -8.75 -9.54
N VAL A 66 1.82 -10.08 -9.41
CA VAL A 66 2.18 -10.79 -8.17
C VAL A 66 3.67 -10.56 -7.83
N ASP A 67 4.57 -10.67 -8.82
CA ASP A 67 6.00 -10.36 -8.63
C ASP A 67 6.22 -8.89 -8.25
N ALA A 68 5.52 -7.96 -8.90
CA ALA A 68 5.58 -6.54 -8.54
C ALA A 68 5.11 -6.30 -7.09
N TYR A 69 4.02 -6.95 -6.66
CA TYR A 69 3.54 -6.88 -5.28
C TYR A 69 4.58 -7.43 -4.30
N ALA A 70 5.15 -8.61 -4.56
CA ALA A 70 6.15 -9.23 -3.70
C ALA A 70 7.40 -8.35 -3.53
N ARG A 71 7.84 -7.67 -4.60
CA ARG A 71 8.95 -6.71 -4.53
C ARG A 71 8.63 -5.51 -3.64
N LEU A 72 7.42 -4.96 -3.75
CA LEU A 72 6.97 -3.87 -2.87
C LEU A 72 6.85 -4.32 -1.42
N GLU A 73 6.30 -5.51 -1.19
CA GLU A 73 6.16 -6.11 0.13
C GLU A 73 7.53 -6.30 0.81
N ALA A 74 8.55 -6.72 0.06
CA ALA A 74 9.90 -6.96 0.58
C ALA A 74 10.59 -5.70 1.15
N VAL A 75 10.14 -4.50 0.77
CA VAL A 75 10.66 -3.22 1.29
C VAL A 75 9.66 -2.48 2.18
N ALA A 76 8.49 -3.07 2.42
CA ALA A 76 7.45 -2.49 3.26
C ALA A 76 7.67 -2.87 4.73
N VAL A 77 7.36 -1.93 5.63
CA VAL A 77 7.30 -2.16 7.07
C VAL A 77 5.90 -2.57 7.49
N THR A 78 5.79 -3.39 8.53
CA THR A 78 4.50 -3.89 9.05
C THR A 78 4.47 -3.81 10.58
N GLY A 79 3.30 -4.04 11.19
CA GLY A 79 3.17 -4.11 12.64
C GLY A 79 3.59 -2.81 13.34
N GLU A 80 4.43 -2.93 14.37
CA GLU A 80 4.88 -1.80 15.20
C GLU A 80 5.66 -0.76 14.38
N GLU A 81 6.55 -1.19 13.47
CA GLU A 81 7.32 -0.27 12.62
C GLU A 81 6.42 0.58 11.71
N ALA A 82 5.35 -0.03 11.17
CA ALA A 82 4.36 0.69 10.38
C ALA A 82 3.56 1.68 11.25
N ALA A 83 3.18 1.28 12.46
CA ALA A 83 2.46 2.14 13.40
C ALA A 83 3.30 3.36 13.83
N GLU A 84 4.59 3.15 14.11
CA GLU A 84 5.54 4.22 14.43
C GLU A 84 5.73 5.19 13.26
N LEU A 85 5.85 4.66 12.03
CA LEU A 85 5.95 5.47 10.82
C LEU A 85 4.70 6.35 10.64
N LEU A 86 3.51 5.78 10.77
CA LEU A 86 2.23 6.51 10.67
C LEU A 86 2.10 7.58 11.76
N ALA A 87 2.50 7.27 13.00
CA ALA A 87 2.48 8.22 14.11
C ALA A 87 3.45 9.39 13.89
N ARG A 88 4.63 9.14 13.29
CA ARG A 88 5.57 10.19 12.91
C ARG A 88 4.96 11.11 11.85
N ILE A 89 4.42 10.54 10.76
CA ILE A 89 3.77 11.30 9.68
C ILE A 89 2.65 12.19 10.24
N ARG A 90 1.84 11.68 11.16
CA ARG A 90 0.77 12.47 11.78
C ARG A 90 1.31 13.70 12.50
N ARG A 91 2.36 13.56 13.32
CA ARG A 91 2.98 14.69 14.02
C ARG A 91 3.53 15.72 13.05
N ASP A 92 4.19 15.27 11.97
CA ASP A 92 4.72 16.18 10.95
C ASP A 92 3.60 17.02 10.30
N PHE A 93 2.42 16.42 10.06
CA PHE A 93 1.24 17.15 9.55
C PHE A 93 0.65 18.14 10.56
N GLU A 94 0.68 17.84 11.85
CA GLU A 94 0.22 18.76 12.90
C GLU A 94 1.15 19.99 13.00
N GLU A 95 2.47 19.77 12.92
CA GLU A 95 3.47 20.85 12.95
C GLU A 95 3.37 21.77 11.73
N LEU A 96 3.11 21.22 10.54
CA LEU A 96 2.95 21.99 9.30
C LEU A 96 1.64 22.79 9.23
N ALA A 97 0.66 22.46 10.06
CA ALA A 97 -0.63 23.15 10.13
C ALA A 97 -0.62 24.37 11.08
N HIS A 98 0.49 24.59 11.78
CA HIS A 98 0.75 25.74 12.66
C HIS A 98 1.62 26.81 11.98
#